data_AF-A0A1F6A2W3-F1
#
_entry.id   AF-A0A1F6A2W3-F1
#
_cell.length_a   1.000
_cell.length_b   1.000
_cell.length_c   1.000
_cell.angle_alpha   90.00
_cell.angle_beta   90.00
_cell.angle_gamma   90.00
#
_symmetry.space_group_name_H-M   'P 1'
#
loop_
_entity.id
_entity.type
_entity.pdbx_description
1 polymer ?
#
loop_
_entity_poly.entity_id
_entity_poly.type
_entity_poly.pdbx_seq_one_letter_code
_entity_poly.pdbx_strand_id
1 'polypeptide(L)'
;MINIAPDLRQNLIVLGYLFFSHNYIALAYFCGMILGIILSVYRPSRFATFILLGFGLLLFAYEYDKHIIAGLREQTLKSLITVTPHYRLMRLVNLVLSDLLPVAFYILGWGMIFASIIFAGVKLGKKKN
;
A
#
# COMPACT_ATOMS: atom_id res chain seq x y z
N MET A 1 -6.29 40.48 -4.56
CA MET A 1 -6.51 39.22 -5.28
C MET A 1 -5.28 38.93 -6.11
N ILE A 2 -4.63 37.78 -5.91
CA ILE A 2 -3.50 37.37 -6.76
C ILE A 2 -4.08 37.10 -8.15
N ASN A 3 -3.73 37.94 -9.13
CA ASN A 3 -4.12 37.73 -10.53
C ASN A 3 -3.22 36.65 -11.11
N ILE A 4 -3.66 35.40 -10.99
CA ILE A 4 -2.99 34.24 -11.59
C ILE A 4 -3.30 34.28 -13.08
N ALA A 5 -2.27 34.21 -13.91
CA ALA A 5 -2.43 34.12 -15.36
C ALA A 5 -3.30 32.89 -15.73
N PRO A 6 -4.21 33.00 -16.71
CA PRO A 6 -5.22 31.98 -16.99
C PRO A 6 -4.61 30.62 -17.38
N ASP A 7 -3.46 30.63 -18.04
CA ASP A 7 -2.63 29.48 -18.35
C ASP A 7 -2.09 28.79 -17.09
N LEU A 8 -1.56 29.56 -16.12
CA LEU A 8 -1.07 29.03 -14.85
C LEU A 8 -2.21 28.38 -14.05
N ARG A 9 -3.41 28.97 -14.06
CA ARG A 9 -4.60 28.37 -13.44
C ARG A 9 -4.96 27.03 -14.09
N GLN A 10 -4.96 26.94 -15.41
CA GLN A 10 -5.23 25.70 -16.13
C GLN A 10 -4.16 24.63 -15.81
N ASN A 11 -2.89 25.01 -15.82
CA ASN A 11 -1.77 24.10 -15.53
C ASN A 11 -1.85 23.53 -14.11
N LEU A 12 -2.23 24.34 -13.12
CA LEU A 12 -2.43 23.87 -11.74
C LEU A 12 -3.59 22.86 -11.63
N ILE A 13 -4.69 23.10 -12.35
CA ILE A 13 -5.83 22.16 -12.38
C ILE A 13 -5.42 20.83 -13.01
N VAL A 14 -4.73 20.89 -14.16
CA VAL A 14 -4.25 19.69 -14.86
C VAL A 14 -3.25 18.92 -14.00
N LEU A 15 -2.31 19.62 -13.34
CA LEU A 15 -1.37 19.01 -12.42
C LEU A 15 -2.08 18.26 -11.29
N GLY A 16 -3.06 18.90 -10.64
CA GLY A 16 -3.85 18.27 -9.57
C GLY A 16 -4.62 17.04 -10.06
N TYR A 17 -5.25 17.13 -11.23
CA TYR A 17 -5.95 16.00 -11.85
C TYR A 17 -5.02 14.83 -12.18
N LEU A 18 -3.87 15.10 -12.79
CA LEU A 18 -2.88 14.07 -13.14
C LEU A 18 -2.29 13.42 -11.89
N PHE A 19 -1.96 14.22 -10.87
CA PHE A 19 -1.47 13.72 -9.59
C PHE A 19 -2.48 12.78 -8.93
N PHE A 20 -3.74 13.18 -8.85
CA PHE A 20 -4.80 12.39 -8.24
C PHE A 20 -5.10 11.13 -9.06
N SER A 21 -5.35 11.27 -10.37
CA SER A 21 -5.67 10.13 -11.24
C SER A 21 -4.57 9.07 -11.27
N HIS A 22 -3.30 9.47 -11.10
CA HIS A 22 -2.19 8.54 -11.07
C HIS A 22 -1.96 7.87 -9.70
N ASN A 23 -2.49 8.44 -8.61
CA ASN A 23 -2.21 8.00 -7.24
C ASN A 23 -3.44 7.82 -6.34
N TYR A 24 -4.65 7.82 -6.89
CA TYR A 24 -5.88 7.76 -6.08
C TYR A 24 -5.94 6.54 -5.16
N ILE A 25 -5.41 5.39 -5.59
CA ILE A 25 -5.33 4.17 -4.76
C ILE A 25 -4.39 4.39 -3.58
N ALA A 26 -3.19 4.93 -3.83
CA ALA A 26 -2.22 5.26 -2.78
C ALA A 26 -2.82 6.25 -1.79
N LEU A 27 -3.51 7.28 -2.28
CA LEU A 27 -4.18 8.28 -1.45
C LEU A 27 -5.28 7.66 -0.60
N ALA A 28 -6.07 6.73 -1.14
CA ALA A 28 -7.10 6.02 -0.38
C ALA A 28 -6.50 5.18 0.75
N TYR A 29 -5.44 4.39 0.47
CA TYR A 29 -4.76 3.61 1.49
C TYR A 29 -4.04 4.50 2.51
N PHE A 30 -3.43 5.60 2.08
CA PHE A 30 -2.81 6.59 2.95
C PHE A 30 -3.84 7.21 3.90
N CYS A 31 -5.00 7.65 3.41
CA CYS A 31 -6.08 8.13 4.26
C CYS A 31 -6.52 7.08 5.29
N GLY A 32 -6.68 5.82 4.87
CA GLY A 32 -7.00 4.71 5.78
C GLY A 32 -5.93 4.50 6.85
N MET A 33 -4.64 4.61 6.49
CA MET A 33 -3.52 4.53 7.42
C MET A 33 -3.54 5.69 8.42
N ILE A 34 -3.76 6.93 7.96
CA ILE A 34 -3.89 8.11 8.84
C ILE A 34 -5.03 7.93 9.84
N LEU A 35 -6.20 7.44 9.39
CA LEU A 35 -7.30 7.11 10.30
C LEU A 35 -6.89 6.03 11.31
N GLY A 36 -6.16 5.01 10.87
CA GLY A 36 -5.59 3.97 11.73
C GLY A 36 -4.63 4.52 12.79
N ILE A 37 -3.77 5.47 12.42
CA ILE A 37 -2.84 6.16 13.34
C ILE A 37 -3.65 6.94 14.38
N ILE A 38 -4.57 7.80 13.93
CA ILE A 38 -5.41 8.61 14.81
C ILE A 38 -6.17 7.72 15.79
N LEU A 39 -6.76 6.64 15.30
CA LEU A 39 -7.51 5.72 16.14
C LEU A 39 -6.61 4.96 17.12
N SER A 40 -5.41 4.57 16.70
CA SER A 40 -4.45 3.87 17.56
C SER A 40 -3.89 4.75 18.67
N VAL A 41 -3.72 6.05 18.41
CA VAL A 41 -3.28 7.03 19.41
C VAL A 41 -4.41 7.39 20.36
N TYR A 42 -5.61 7.68 19.84
CA TYR A 42 -6.74 8.14 20.68
C TYR A 42 -7.37 7.00 21.49
N ARG A 43 -7.54 5.81 20.90
CA ARG A 43 -8.10 4.62 21.56
C ARG A 43 -7.41 3.34 21.08
N PRO A 44 -6.22 3.04 21.63
CA PRO A 44 -5.47 1.85 21.25
C PRO A 44 -6.33 0.60 21.47
N SER A 45 -6.54 -0.14 20.39
CA SER A 45 -7.34 -1.36 20.39
C SER A 45 -6.87 -2.26 19.25
N ARG A 46 -7.16 -3.57 19.35
CA ARG A 46 -6.86 -4.52 18.28
C ARG A 46 -7.46 -4.10 16.94
N PHE A 47 -8.67 -3.52 16.95
CA PHE A 47 -9.29 -2.97 15.76
C PHE A 47 -8.41 -1.86 15.14
N ALA A 48 -8.00 -0.88 15.93
CA ALA A 48 -7.17 0.22 15.46
C ALA A 48 -5.83 -0.25 14.90
N THR A 49 -5.17 -1.20 15.58
CA THR A 49 -3.91 -1.79 15.12
C THR A 49 -4.07 -2.53 13.79
N PHE A 50 -5.13 -3.32 13.62
CA PHE A 50 -5.36 -4.05 12.37
C PHE A 50 -5.74 -3.11 11.22
N ILE A 51 -6.49 -2.03 11.47
CA ILE A 51 -6.77 -1.00 10.47
C ILE A 51 -5.46 -0.30 10.06
N LEU A 52 -4.63 0.09 11.03
CA LEU A 52 -3.34 0.73 10.78
C LEU A 52 -2.41 -0.18 9.96
N LEU A 53 -2.18 -1.41 10.41
CA LEU A 53 -1.31 -2.35 9.72
C LEU A 53 -1.90 -2.79 8.37
N GLY A 54 -3.21 -2.97 8.28
CA GLY A 54 -3.93 -3.29 7.05
C GLY A 54 -3.69 -2.25 5.96
N PHE A 55 -4.04 -0.99 6.23
CA PHE A 55 -3.84 0.08 5.27
C PHE A 55 -2.38 0.44 5.04
N GLY A 56 -1.52 0.34 6.06
CA GLY A 56 -0.08 0.51 5.91
C GLY A 56 0.52 -0.54 4.98
N LEU A 57 0.10 -1.81 5.10
CA LEU A 57 0.55 -2.88 4.23
C LEU A 57 -0.01 -2.74 2.81
N LEU A 58 -1.26 -2.30 2.63
CA LEU A 58 -1.83 -2.02 1.31
C LEU A 58 -1.12 -0.86 0.60
N LEU A 59 -0.80 0.20 1.34
CA LEU A 59 -0.02 1.32 0.82
C LEU A 59 1.38 0.85 0.41
N PHE A 60 2.05 0.07 1.28
CA PHE A 60 3.34 -0.52 0.96
C PHE A 60 3.26 -1.45 -0.26
N ALA A 61 2.24 -2.30 -0.37
CA ALA A 61 2.05 -3.20 -1.51
C ALA A 61 1.94 -2.43 -2.83
N TYR A 62 1.17 -1.33 -2.83
CA TYR A 62 1.02 -0.46 -4.00
C TYR A 62 2.35 0.19 -4.39
N GLU A 63 3.07 0.77 -3.44
CA GLU A 63 4.37 1.40 -3.69
C GLU A 63 5.44 0.37 -4.07
N TYR A 64 5.36 -0.83 -3.50
CA TYR A 64 6.26 -1.94 -3.78
C TYR A 64 6.17 -2.34 -5.25
N ASP A 65 4.96 -2.59 -5.74
CA ASP A 65 4.70 -2.98 -7.12
C ASP A 65 5.10 -1.87 -8.11
N LYS A 66 4.81 -0.62 -7.75
CA LYS A 66 5.02 0.52 -8.65
C LYS A 66 6.47 1.00 -8.73
N HIS A 67 7.20 1.01 -7.62
CA HIS A 67 8.50 1.68 -7.54
C HIS A 67 9.66 0.81 -7.04
N ILE A 68 9.40 -0.26 -6.28
CA ILE A 68 10.46 -1.01 -5.58
C ILE A 68 10.86 -2.28 -6.34
N ILE A 69 9.87 -3.01 -6.87
CA ILE A 69 10.02 -4.37 -7.38
C ILE A 69 11.09 -4.51 -8.46
N ALA A 70 11.14 -3.58 -9.41
CA ALA A 70 12.04 -3.65 -10.55
C ALA A 70 13.50 -3.48 -10.12
N GLY A 71 13.77 -2.46 -9.30
CA GLY A 71 15.12 -2.19 -8.78
C GLY A 71 15.59 -3.29 -7.84
N LEU A 72 14.73 -3.75 -6.93
CA LEU A 72 15.05 -4.82 -6.00
C LEU A 72 15.38 -6.12 -6.76
N ARG A 73 14.59 -6.46 -7.77
CA ARG A 73 14.83 -7.64 -8.62
C ARG A 73 16.15 -7.55 -9.37
N GLU A 74 16.43 -6.42 -10.01
CA GLU A 74 17.67 -6.22 -10.77
C GLU A 74 18.90 -6.32 -9.85
N GLN A 75 18.87 -5.66 -8.70
CA GLN A 75 19.93 -5.73 -7.70
C GLN A 75 20.13 -7.16 -7.17
N THR A 76 19.03 -7.86 -6.88
CA THR A 76 19.06 -9.25 -6.39
C THR A 76 19.65 -10.21 -7.42
N LEU A 77 19.28 -10.04 -8.70
CA LEU A 77 19.82 -10.89 -9.77
C LEU A 77 21.31 -10.60 -10.00
N LYS A 78 21.73 -9.33 -9.99
CA LYS A 78 23.14 -8.95 -10.13
C LYS A 78 24.01 -9.44 -8.97
N SER A 79 23.48 -9.48 -7.74
CA SER A 79 24.23 -9.95 -6.58
C SER A 79 24.33 -11.48 -6.52
N LEU A 80 23.30 -12.20 -6.98
CA LEU A 80 23.26 -13.66 -6.94
C LEU A 80 23.88 -14.34 -8.17
N ILE A 81 23.90 -13.66 -9.32
CA ILE A 81 24.35 -14.22 -10.60
C ILE A 81 25.54 -13.38 -11.11
N THR A 82 26.74 -13.70 -10.63
CA THR A 82 27.95 -12.90 -10.89
C THR A 82 28.74 -13.37 -12.12
N VAL A 83 28.83 -14.67 -12.38
CA VAL A 83 29.72 -15.21 -13.44
C VAL A 83 29.01 -16.17 -14.40
N THR A 84 28.04 -16.97 -13.94
CA THR A 84 27.30 -17.92 -14.78
C THR A 84 25.79 -17.79 -14.58
N PRO A 85 24.98 -17.77 -15.66
CA PRO A 85 23.54 -17.59 -15.56
C PRO A 85 22.87 -18.82 -14.92
N HIS A 86 22.26 -18.62 -13.74
CA HIS A 86 21.49 -19.65 -13.05
C HIS A 86 19.98 -19.45 -13.32
N TYR A 87 19.48 -20.02 -14.42
CA TYR A 87 18.10 -19.82 -14.88
C TYR A 87 17.02 -20.23 -13.86
N ARG A 88 17.26 -21.29 -13.07
CA ARG A 88 16.32 -21.72 -12.02
C ARG A 88 16.21 -20.70 -10.89
N LEU A 89 17.34 -20.15 -10.45
CA LEU A 89 17.38 -19.12 -9.42
C LEU A 89 16.76 -17.82 -9.92
N MET A 90 17.06 -17.42 -11.16
CA MET A 90 16.44 -16.25 -11.79
C MET A 90 14.91 -16.38 -11.83
N ARG A 91 14.41 -17.56 -12.23
CA ARG A 91 12.96 -17.84 -12.22
C ARG A 91 12.36 -17.76 -10.81
N LEU A 92 13.05 -18.28 -9.81
CA LEU A 92 12.59 -18.22 -8.42
C LEU A 92 12.54 -16.78 -7.90
N VAL A 93 13.60 -15.99 -8.12
CA VAL A 93 13.66 -14.58 -7.72
C VAL A 93 12.54 -13.79 -8.40
N ASN A 94 12.33 -13.99 -9.70
CA ASN A 94 11.24 -13.34 -10.43
C ASN A 94 9.88 -13.74 -9.85
N LEU A 95 9.62 -15.03 -9.67
CA LEU A 95 8.35 -15.51 -9.14
C LEU A 95 8.08 -14.97 -7.72
N VAL A 96 9.07 -14.99 -6.84
CA VAL A 96 8.89 -14.55 -5.45
C VAL A 96 8.72 -13.03 -5.37
N LEU A 97 9.63 -12.28 -5.97
CA LEU A 97 9.62 -10.82 -5.86
C LEU A 97 8.56 -10.18 -6.74
N SER A 98 8.37 -10.66 -7.97
CA SER A 98 7.47 -10.04 -8.96
C SER A 98 6.02 -10.47 -8.82
N ASP A 99 5.77 -11.73 -8.46
CA ASP A 99 4.40 -12.29 -8.49
C ASP A 99 3.87 -12.56 -7.08
N LEU A 100 4.65 -13.28 -6.25
CA LEU A 100 4.16 -13.76 -4.96
C LEU A 100 4.06 -12.65 -3.91
N LEU A 101 5.10 -11.83 -3.74
CA LEU A 101 5.12 -10.80 -2.70
C LEU A 101 4.03 -9.73 -2.87
N PRO A 102 3.80 -9.14 -4.06
CA PRO A 102 2.74 -8.15 -4.23
C PRO A 102 1.36 -8.71 -3.88
N VAL A 103 1.06 -9.92 -4.34
CA VAL A 103 -0.21 -10.62 -4.08
C VAL A 103 -0.34 -10.94 -2.59
N ALA A 104 0.72 -11.46 -1.96
CA ALA A 104 0.72 -11.77 -0.54
C ALA A 104 0.47 -10.51 0.31
N PHE A 105 1.15 -9.41 0.04
CA PHE A 105 0.93 -8.14 0.76
C PHE A 105 -0.48 -7.61 0.56
N TYR A 106 -1.02 -7.68 -0.66
CA TYR A 106 -2.39 -7.25 -0.94
C TYR A 106 -3.43 -8.07 -0.17
N ILE A 107 -3.32 -9.41 -0.21
CA ILE A 107 -4.24 -10.32 0.49
C ILE A 107 -4.13 -10.14 2.01
N LEU A 108 -2.92 -10.05 2.56
CA LEU A 108 -2.72 -9.85 3.98
C LEU A 108 -3.25 -8.49 4.44
N GLY A 109 -3.05 -7.43 3.65
CA GLY A 109 -3.55 -6.09 3.96
C GLY A 109 -5.07 -6.06 4.07
N TRP A 110 -5.77 -6.56 3.06
CA TRP A 110 -7.23 -6.70 3.10
C TRP A 110 -7.70 -7.66 4.19
N GLY A 111 -7.00 -8.78 4.37
CA GLY A 111 -7.30 -9.76 5.42
C GLY A 111 -7.29 -9.14 6.82
N MET A 112 -6.33 -8.27 7.11
CA MET A 112 -6.27 -7.53 8.37
C MET A 112 -7.45 -6.56 8.51
N ILE A 113 -7.80 -5.81 7.46
CA ILE A 113 -8.94 -4.89 7.49
C ILE A 113 -10.23 -5.65 7.74
N PHE A 114 -10.51 -6.72 6.99
CA PHE A 114 -11.72 -7.52 7.18
C PHE A 114 -11.77 -8.18 8.55
N ALA A 115 -10.67 -8.75 9.03
CA ALA A 115 -10.58 -9.33 10.37
C ALA A 115 -10.90 -8.28 11.45
N SER A 116 -10.43 -7.04 11.29
CA SER A 116 -10.74 -5.94 12.22
C SER A 116 -12.25 -5.65 12.26
N ILE A 117 -12.89 -5.56 11.10
CA ILE A 117 -14.33 -5.25 10.98
C ILE A 117 -15.15 -6.37 11.62
N ILE A 118 -14.82 -7.63 11.33
CA ILE A 118 -15.49 -8.81 11.93
C ILE A 118 -15.33 -8.77 13.46
N PHE A 119 -14.11 -8.53 13.95
CA PHE A 119 -13.85 -8.47 15.40
C PHE A 119 -14.65 -7.36 16.09
N ALA A 120 -14.72 -6.17 15.47
CA ALA A 120 -15.53 -5.06 15.98
C ALA A 120 -17.02 -5.41 16.00
N GLY A 121 -17.54 -6.03 14.93
CA GLY A 121 -18.93 -6.48 14.83
C GLY A 121 -19.30 -7.50 15.91
N VAL A 122 -18.47 -8.52 16.14
CA VAL A 122 -18.69 -9.54 17.18
C VAL A 122 -18.69 -8.90 18.59
N LYS A 123 -17.78 -7.95 18.84
CA LYS A 123 -17.70 -7.26 20.15
C LYS A 123 -18.95 -6.41 20.41
N LEU A 124 -19.49 -5.75 19.40
CA LEU A 124 -20.72 -4.95 19.52
C LEU A 124 -21.95 -5.83 19.77
N GLY A 125 -22.05 -6.98 19.10
CA GLY A 125 -23.13 -7.95 19.31
C GLY A 125 -23.18 -8.50 20.75
N LYS A 126 -22.02 -8.80 21.34
CA LYS A 126 -21.92 -9.26 22.74
C LYS A 126 -22.32 -8.22 23.79
N LYS A 127 -22.32 -6.93 23.47
CA LYS A 127 -22.67 -5.86 24.41
C LYS A 127 -24.18 -5.61 24.49
N LYS A 128 -24.94 -6.18 23.55
CA LYS A 128 -26.38 -5.96 23.39
C LYS A 128 -27.24 -7.10 23.98
N ASN A 129 -26.61 -8.23 24.31
CA ASN A 129 -27.20 -9.36 25.05
C ASN A 129 -26.71 -9.32 26.50
#